data_AF-X6NYV1-F1
#
_entry.id   AF-X6NYV1-F1
#
_cell.length_a   1.000
_cell.length_b   1.000
_cell.length_c   1.000
_cell.angle_alpha   90.00
_cell.angle_beta   90.00
_cell.angle_gamma   90.00
#
_symmetry.space_group_name_H-M   'P 1'
#
loop_
_entity.id
_entity.type
_entity.pdbx_description
1 polymer ?
#
loop_
_entity_poly.entity_id
_entity_poly.type
_entity_poly.pdbx_seq_one_letter_code
_entity_poly.pdbx_strand_id
1 'polypeptide(L)'
;KKKKKKDREAEIREWVNLLIDGNCNEEETRFGSAKLLEAFESDQNRNDEKNVMEIVLTAFAKDRPHSSHSLFVDQLLSIISSDFYDVFCVRNIVKLIHQMILCDIAIRSSSWRSTYLFQDLNQVQEVITQIKLKWSNPLLVPMSTHCRLELPPSKQIVKCCNACLQTIATMP
;
A
#
# COMPACT_ATOMS: atom_id res chain seq x y z
N LYS A 1 -5.71 -12.64 -27.04
CA LYS A 1 -5.67 -11.44 -26.15
C LYS A 1 -6.61 -11.56 -24.93
N LYS A 2 -7.87 -12.05 -25.06
CA LYS A 2 -8.81 -12.20 -23.90
C LYS A 2 -8.37 -13.18 -22.79
N LYS A 3 -7.69 -14.30 -23.13
CA LYS A 3 -7.21 -15.29 -22.15
C LYS A 3 -6.17 -14.70 -21.18
N LYS A 4 -5.11 -14.07 -21.74
CA LYS A 4 -4.06 -13.38 -20.98
C LYS A 4 -4.55 -12.25 -20.06
N LYS A 5 -5.67 -11.59 -20.39
CA LYS A 5 -6.27 -10.56 -19.52
C LYS A 5 -6.96 -11.16 -18.29
N LYS A 6 -7.70 -12.27 -18.47
CA LYS A 6 -8.34 -12.99 -17.36
C LYS A 6 -7.33 -13.60 -16.39
N ASP A 7 -6.20 -14.08 -16.89
CA ASP A 7 -5.13 -14.65 -16.06
C ASP A 7 -4.52 -13.55 -15.16
N ARG A 8 -4.24 -12.36 -15.71
CA ARG A 8 -3.70 -11.21 -14.94
C ARG A 8 -4.67 -10.69 -13.87
N GLU A 9 -5.97 -10.67 -14.16
CA GLU A 9 -7.00 -10.26 -13.18
C GLU A 9 -7.08 -11.22 -11.98
N ALA A 10 -6.88 -12.51 -12.21
CA ALA A 10 -6.85 -13.51 -11.14
C ALA A 10 -5.60 -13.36 -10.26
N GLU A 11 -4.42 -13.17 -10.88
CA GLU A 11 -3.16 -12.93 -10.17
C GLU A 11 -3.22 -11.67 -9.29
N ILE A 12 -3.72 -10.55 -9.83
CA ILE A 12 -3.84 -9.31 -9.05
C ILE A 12 -4.82 -9.49 -7.88
N ARG A 13 -5.93 -10.21 -8.09
CA ARG A 13 -6.88 -10.50 -7.00
C ARG A 13 -6.24 -11.33 -5.90
N GLU A 14 -5.48 -12.36 -6.25
CA GLU A 14 -4.74 -13.18 -5.30
C GLU A 14 -3.79 -12.30 -4.46
N TRP A 15 -2.98 -11.46 -5.10
CA TRP A 15 -2.05 -10.58 -4.38
C TRP A 15 -2.75 -9.56 -3.49
N VAL A 16 -3.89 -9.02 -3.93
CA VAL A 16 -4.74 -8.16 -3.10
C VAL A 16 -5.19 -8.92 -1.87
N ASN A 17 -5.71 -10.14 -2.03
CA ASN A 17 -6.16 -10.97 -0.91
C ASN A 17 -5.04 -11.32 0.07
N LEU A 18 -3.82 -11.59 -0.42
CA LEU A 18 -2.64 -11.80 0.43
C LEU A 18 -2.26 -10.58 1.28
N LEU A 19 -2.71 -9.38 0.93
CA LEU A 19 -2.45 -8.17 1.71
C LEU A 19 -3.55 -7.87 2.73
N ILE A 20 -4.80 -8.19 2.42
CA ILE A 20 -5.95 -7.71 3.19
C ILE A 20 -6.64 -8.78 4.03
N ASP A 21 -6.35 -10.07 3.79
CA ASP A 21 -6.87 -11.15 4.61
C ASP A 21 -6.22 -11.08 6.01
N GLY A 22 -7.06 -11.03 7.04
CA GLY A 22 -6.61 -10.98 8.44
C GLY A 22 -5.93 -12.26 8.92
N ASN A 23 -5.93 -13.32 8.10
CA ASN A 23 -5.24 -14.58 8.37
C ASN A 23 -3.87 -14.69 7.71
N CYS A 24 -3.47 -13.71 6.88
CA CYS A 24 -2.19 -13.77 6.19
C CYS A 24 -1.01 -13.55 7.15
N ASN A 25 0.05 -14.33 6.94
CA ASN A 25 1.29 -14.17 7.68
C ASN A 25 2.19 -13.07 7.06
N GLU A 26 3.28 -12.73 7.74
CA GLU A 26 4.20 -11.68 7.28
C GLU A 26 4.86 -11.99 5.93
N GLU A 27 5.12 -13.26 5.63
CA GLU A 27 5.74 -13.69 4.38
C GLU A 27 4.78 -13.57 3.19
N GLU A 28 3.52 -13.93 3.39
CA GLU A 28 2.44 -13.75 2.40
C GLU A 28 2.21 -12.26 2.11
N THR A 29 2.20 -11.43 3.15
CA THR A 29 2.08 -9.97 3.02
C THR A 29 3.29 -9.39 2.27
N ARG A 30 4.50 -9.87 2.58
CA ARG A 30 5.74 -9.49 1.86
C ARG A 30 5.64 -9.87 0.38
N PHE A 31 5.21 -11.08 0.06
CA PHE A 31 5.06 -11.55 -1.32
C PHE A 31 4.01 -10.74 -2.08
N GLY A 32 2.81 -10.59 -1.51
CA GLY A 32 1.71 -9.83 -2.10
C GLY A 32 2.10 -8.37 -2.36
N SER A 33 2.74 -7.71 -1.38
CA SER A 33 3.18 -6.31 -1.54
C SER A 33 4.23 -6.14 -2.64
N ALA A 34 5.16 -7.10 -2.78
CA ALA A 34 6.18 -7.07 -3.81
C ALA A 34 5.58 -7.27 -5.21
N LYS A 35 4.70 -8.26 -5.38
CA LYS A 35 4.07 -8.57 -6.67
C LYS A 35 3.13 -7.48 -7.13
N LEU A 36 2.35 -6.91 -6.22
CA LEU A 36 1.47 -5.81 -6.55
C LEU A 36 2.29 -4.57 -6.97
N LEU A 37 3.38 -4.26 -6.26
CA LEU A 37 4.24 -3.12 -6.60
C LEU A 37 4.93 -3.31 -7.96
N GLU A 38 5.44 -4.52 -8.24
CA GLU A 38 6.00 -4.89 -9.55
C GLU A 38 4.97 -4.67 -10.67
N ALA A 39 3.71 -5.01 -10.43
CA ALA A 39 2.63 -4.80 -11.40
C ALA A 39 2.32 -3.32 -11.66
N PHE A 40 2.34 -2.47 -10.62
CA PHE A 40 2.18 -1.02 -10.76
C PHE A 40 3.37 -0.39 -11.52
N GLU A 41 4.62 -0.73 -11.15
CA GLU A 41 5.82 -0.18 -11.79
C GLU A 41 5.98 -0.63 -13.26
N SER A 42 5.54 -1.84 -13.59
CA SER A 42 5.60 -2.36 -14.96
C SER A 42 4.61 -1.67 -15.92
N ASP A 43 3.47 -1.20 -15.42
CA ASP A 43 2.44 -0.56 -16.24
C ASP A 43 2.69 0.96 -16.46
N GLN A 44 3.48 1.64 -15.62
CA GLN A 44 3.91 3.03 -15.91
C GLN A 44 4.69 3.14 -17.25
N ASN A 45 5.34 2.06 -17.69
CA ASN A 45 6.11 2.02 -18.92
C ASN A 45 5.28 1.74 -20.19
N ARG A 46 3.99 1.43 -20.04
CA ARG A 46 3.09 1.10 -21.15
C ARG A 46 1.78 1.80 -20.85
N ASN A 47 1.49 2.96 -21.46
CA ASN A 47 0.27 3.83 -21.46
C ASN A 47 -1.14 3.24 -21.11
N ASP A 48 -1.22 2.25 -20.23
CA ASP A 48 -2.31 1.36 -19.81
C ASP A 48 -2.43 1.41 -18.28
N GLU A 49 -1.89 2.45 -17.61
CA GLU A 49 -1.90 2.65 -16.14
C GLU A 49 -3.30 2.52 -15.52
N LYS A 50 -4.35 2.76 -16.30
CA LYS A 50 -5.75 2.62 -15.88
C LYS A 50 -6.14 1.18 -15.54
N ASN A 51 -5.39 0.17 -15.99
CA ASN A 51 -5.80 -1.23 -15.93
C ASN A 51 -5.47 -1.91 -14.57
N VAL A 52 -4.29 -1.68 -13.97
CA VAL A 52 -3.95 -2.35 -12.69
C VAL A 52 -4.74 -1.77 -11.53
N MET A 53 -4.82 -0.44 -11.42
CA MET A 53 -5.61 0.23 -10.37
C MET A 53 -7.08 -0.18 -10.44
N GLU A 54 -7.67 -0.22 -11.65
CA GLU A 54 -9.03 -0.72 -11.87
C GLU A 54 -9.20 -2.13 -11.33
N ILE A 55 -8.29 -3.04 -11.69
CA ILE A 55 -8.38 -4.44 -11.31
C ILE A 55 -8.23 -4.58 -9.80
N VAL A 56 -7.34 -3.84 -9.16
CA VAL A 56 -7.16 -3.84 -7.69
C VAL A 56 -8.43 -3.41 -6.99
N LEU A 57 -8.98 -2.25 -7.35
CA LEU A 57 -10.19 -1.73 -6.71
C LEU A 57 -11.41 -2.61 -6.99
N THR A 58 -11.51 -3.17 -8.20
CA THR A 58 -12.59 -4.10 -8.57
C THR A 58 -12.47 -5.42 -7.81
N ALA A 59 -11.25 -5.95 -7.65
CA ALA A 59 -10.98 -7.14 -6.85
C ALA A 59 -11.36 -6.91 -5.39
N PHE A 60 -10.89 -5.80 -4.81
CA PHE A 60 -11.21 -5.41 -3.45
C PHE A 60 -12.73 -5.26 -3.21
N ALA A 61 -13.45 -4.59 -4.14
CA ALA A 61 -14.88 -4.38 -4.03
C ALA A 61 -15.71 -5.67 -4.19
N LYS A 62 -15.28 -6.61 -5.05
CA LYS A 62 -15.99 -7.88 -5.29
C LYS A 62 -15.97 -8.81 -4.08
N ASP A 63 -14.83 -8.86 -3.40
CA ASP A 63 -14.64 -9.79 -2.29
C ASP A 63 -15.15 -9.19 -0.96
N ARG A 64 -15.50 -7.89 -0.92
CA ARG A 64 -16.02 -7.18 0.27
C ARG A 64 -17.19 -6.23 0.00
N PRO A 65 -18.33 -6.72 -0.51
CA PRO A 65 -19.48 -5.86 -0.87
C PRO A 65 -20.20 -5.19 0.32
N HIS A 66 -19.87 -5.51 1.58
CA HIS A 66 -20.66 -5.12 2.76
C HIS A 66 -19.90 -4.49 3.94
N SER A 67 -18.60 -4.20 3.83
CA SER A 67 -17.89 -3.43 4.87
C SER A 67 -17.79 -1.97 4.47
N SER A 68 -18.79 -1.18 4.83
CA SER A 68 -18.88 0.28 4.63
C SER A 68 -17.75 1.11 5.25
N HIS A 69 -16.77 0.47 5.89
CA HIS A 69 -15.66 1.10 6.60
C HIS A 69 -14.27 0.66 6.10
N SER A 70 -14.15 -0.32 5.19
CA SER A 70 -12.83 -0.78 4.76
C SER A 70 -12.45 -0.19 3.42
N LEU A 71 -11.58 0.81 3.45
CA LEU A 71 -10.96 1.36 2.25
C LEU A 71 -9.57 0.74 2.08
N PHE A 72 -9.16 0.53 0.84
CA PHE A 72 -7.98 -0.29 0.56
C PHE A 72 -6.71 0.32 1.15
N VAL A 73 -6.50 1.63 0.99
CA VAL A 73 -5.34 2.34 1.56
C VAL A 73 -5.38 2.30 3.08
N ASP A 74 -6.57 2.45 3.69
CA ASP A 74 -6.70 2.43 5.15
C ASP A 74 -6.34 1.06 5.73
N GLN A 75 -6.70 -0.03 5.04
CA GLN A 75 -6.25 -1.37 5.41
C GLN A 75 -4.74 -1.52 5.27
N LEU A 76 -4.14 -1.04 4.18
CA LEU A 76 -2.69 -1.06 4.01
C LEU A 76 -1.97 -0.27 5.11
N LEU A 77 -2.49 0.90 5.49
CA LEU A 77 -1.98 1.71 6.59
C LEU A 77 -2.11 0.96 7.92
N SER A 78 -3.20 0.24 8.16
CA SER A 78 -3.38 -0.55 9.39
C SER A 78 -2.31 -1.64 9.55
N ILE A 79 -1.89 -2.29 8.46
CA ILE A 79 -0.84 -3.31 8.46
C ILE A 79 0.48 -2.71 8.92
N ILE A 80 0.89 -1.59 8.35
CA ILE A 80 2.24 -1.02 8.58
C ILE A 80 2.32 -0.06 9.78
N SER A 81 1.17 0.33 10.35
CA SER A 81 1.09 1.11 11.58
C SER A 81 1.16 0.25 12.84
N SER A 82 0.86 -1.06 12.73
CA SER A 82 0.98 -2.03 13.82
C SER A 82 2.44 -2.27 14.23
N ASP A 83 2.67 -3.19 15.18
CA ASP A 83 4.01 -3.68 15.59
C ASP A 83 4.69 -4.55 14.52
N PHE A 84 4.38 -4.29 13.26
CA PHE A 84 4.97 -4.95 12.11
C PHE A 84 6.39 -4.41 11.86
N TYR A 85 7.39 -5.30 11.90
CA TYR A 85 8.82 -4.95 11.85
C TYR A 85 9.49 -5.24 10.50
N ASP A 86 8.76 -5.74 9.51
CA ASP A 86 9.34 -6.03 8.19
C ASP A 86 9.58 -4.75 7.38
N VAL A 87 10.84 -4.31 7.38
CA VAL A 87 11.32 -3.14 6.63
C VAL A 87 10.98 -3.20 5.14
N PHE A 88 11.05 -4.39 4.53
CA PHE A 88 10.79 -4.56 3.10
C PHE A 88 9.31 -4.37 2.80
N CYS A 89 8.45 -5.00 3.59
CA CYS A 89 7.02 -4.92 3.42
C CYS A 89 6.50 -3.50 3.74
N VAL A 90 6.96 -2.86 4.82
CA VAL A 90 6.61 -1.46 5.11
C VAL A 90 7.00 -0.54 3.96
N ARG A 91 8.23 -0.66 3.45
CA ARG A 91 8.69 0.12 2.29
C ARG A 91 7.80 -0.11 1.07
N ASN A 92 7.47 -1.36 0.76
CA ASN A 92 6.66 -1.69 -0.42
C ASN A 92 5.23 -1.15 -0.30
N ILE A 93 4.61 -1.28 0.87
CA ILE A 93 3.25 -0.77 1.11
C ILE A 93 3.24 0.76 1.04
N VAL A 94 4.21 1.48 1.60
CA VAL A 94 4.29 2.94 1.44
C VAL A 94 4.43 3.33 -0.04
N LYS A 95 5.23 2.58 -0.82
CA LYS A 95 5.34 2.81 -2.27
C LYS A 95 4.01 2.53 -2.99
N LEU A 96 3.30 1.47 -2.64
CA LEU A 96 1.99 1.14 -3.19
C LEU A 96 0.99 2.27 -2.92
N ILE A 97 0.87 2.73 -1.67
CA ILE A 97 0.00 3.85 -1.30
C ILE A 97 0.36 5.09 -2.12
N HIS A 98 1.65 5.41 -2.23
CA HIS A 98 2.10 6.54 -3.03
C HIS A 98 1.69 6.43 -4.52
N GLN A 99 1.91 5.27 -5.14
CA GLN A 99 1.48 5.03 -6.52
C GLN A 99 -0.04 5.13 -6.68
N MET A 100 -0.77 4.64 -5.69
CA MET A 100 -2.23 4.70 -5.71
C MET A 100 -2.76 6.13 -5.64
N ILE A 101 -2.15 6.98 -4.81
CA ILE A 101 -2.46 8.42 -4.75
C ILE A 101 -2.13 9.11 -6.08
N LEU A 102 -0.98 8.81 -6.69
CA LEU A 102 -0.62 9.35 -8.01
C LEU A 102 -1.64 8.97 -9.09
N CYS A 103 -2.07 7.70 -9.10
CA CYS A 103 -3.12 7.25 -10.01
C CYS A 103 -4.46 7.97 -9.76
N ASP A 104 -4.87 8.17 -8.50
CA ASP A 104 -6.09 8.92 -8.17
C ASP A 104 -6.03 10.35 -8.73
N ILE A 105 -4.90 11.06 -8.54
CA ILE A 105 -4.67 12.40 -9.10
C ILE A 105 -4.84 12.40 -10.63
N ALA A 106 -4.22 11.44 -11.32
CA ALA A 106 -4.29 11.35 -12.78
C ALA A 106 -5.71 11.04 -13.28
N ILE A 107 -6.49 10.27 -12.50
CA ILE A 107 -7.81 9.76 -12.86
C ILE A 107 -8.95 10.70 -12.46
N ARG A 108 -8.74 11.68 -11.57
CA ARG A 108 -9.71 12.73 -11.18
C ARG A 108 -10.37 13.47 -12.37
N SER A 109 -9.78 13.40 -13.58
CA SER A 109 -10.35 13.91 -14.83
C SER A 109 -11.37 13.00 -15.53
N SER A 110 -11.59 11.78 -15.03
CA SER A 110 -12.47 10.76 -15.63
C SER A 110 -13.59 10.36 -14.66
N SER A 111 -14.67 9.77 -15.18
CA SER A 111 -15.93 9.43 -14.48
C SER A 111 -15.79 8.41 -13.33
N TRP A 112 -14.57 8.07 -12.95
CA TRP A 112 -14.24 7.07 -11.94
C TRP A 112 -13.82 7.77 -10.66
N ARG A 113 -14.79 8.13 -9.83
CA ARG A 113 -14.49 8.49 -8.45
C ARG A 113 -14.19 7.20 -7.71
N SER A 114 -12.97 7.05 -7.21
CA SER A 114 -12.57 5.86 -6.46
C SER A 114 -13.15 5.88 -5.04
N THR A 115 -14.42 5.50 -4.92
CA THR A 115 -15.14 5.41 -3.63
C THR A 115 -14.48 4.44 -2.63
N TYR A 116 -13.57 3.58 -3.09
CA TYR A 116 -12.98 2.49 -2.31
C TYR A 116 -11.50 2.70 -1.92
N LEU A 117 -10.90 3.85 -2.24
CA LEU A 117 -9.46 4.05 -2.07
C LEU A 117 -9.05 4.47 -0.65
N PHE A 118 -9.49 5.65 -0.20
CA PHE A 118 -9.26 6.20 1.14
C PHE A 118 -10.37 7.19 1.51
N GLN A 119 -10.59 7.40 2.81
CA GLN A 119 -11.68 8.26 3.31
C GLN A 119 -11.28 9.73 3.33
N ASP A 120 -10.08 10.00 3.87
CA ASP A 120 -9.55 11.35 4.06
C ASP A 120 -8.03 11.34 3.83
N LEU A 121 -7.57 12.21 2.94
CA LEU A 121 -6.15 12.41 2.66
C LEU A 121 -5.38 12.95 3.88
N ASN A 122 -6.03 13.73 4.75
CA ASN A 122 -5.41 14.21 5.99
C ASN A 122 -5.07 13.04 6.91
N GLN A 123 -5.97 12.07 7.04
CA GLN A 123 -5.73 10.87 7.82
C GLN A 123 -4.57 10.05 7.22
N VAL A 124 -4.53 9.88 5.90
CA VAL A 124 -3.40 9.21 5.23
C VAL A 124 -2.09 9.95 5.51
N GLN A 125 -2.08 11.28 5.42
CA GLN A 125 -0.91 12.13 5.70
C GLN A 125 -0.44 11.98 7.15
N GLU A 126 -1.35 11.99 8.12
CA GLU A 126 -1.06 11.80 9.53
C GLU A 126 -0.40 10.45 9.78
N VAL A 127 -0.99 9.36 9.28
CA VAL A 127 -0.46 8.01 9.49
C VAL A 127 0.90 7.83 8.81
N ILE A 128 1.08 8.31 7.57
CA ILE A 128 2.38 8.28 6.88
C ILE A 128 3.43 9.11 7.64
N THR A 129 3.04 10.23 8.26
CA THR A 129 3.93 11.01 9.13
C THR A 129 4.35 10.21 10.36
N GLN A 130 3.44 9.49 11.00
CA GLN A 130 3.77 8.61 12.14
C GLN A 130 4.72 7.47 11.74
N ILE A 131 4.46 6.82 10.60
CA ILE A 131 5.35 5.79 10.04
C ILE A 131 6.74 6.38 9.78
N LYS A 132 6.82 7.55 9.15
CA LYS A 132 8.09 8.26 8.95
C LYS A 132 8.82 8.49 10.26
N LEU A 133 8.13 8.98 11.30
CA LEU A 133 8.73 9.24 12.61
C LEU A 133 9.25 7.95 13.27
N LYS A 134 8.45 6.88 13.24
CA LYS A 134 8.83 5.54 13.74
C LYS A 134 10.14 5.06 13.09
N TRP A 135 10.23 5.17 11.77
CA TRP A 135 11.37 4.64 11.00
C TRP A 135 12.54 5.63 10.79
N SER A 136 12.42 6.86 11.31
CA SER A 136 13.50 7.86 11.31
C SER A 136 14.44 7.73 12.52
N ASN A 137 14.01 6.98 13.54
CA ASN A 137 14.76 6.77 14.77
C ASN A 137 15.17 5.29 14.90
N PRO A 138 16.22 4.98 15.67
CA PRO A 138 16.52 3.59 16.02
C PRO A 138 15.34 2.96 16.76
N LEU A 139 14.91 1.78 16.31
CA LEU A 139 13.84 1.03 16.95
C LEU A 139 14.45 0.07 17.98
N LEU A 140 13.98 0.15 19.21
CA LEU A 140 14.42 -0.73 20.29
C LEU A 140 13.37 -1.82 20.50
N VAL A 141 13.70 -3.05 20.09
CA VAL A 141 12.85 -4.23 20.25
C VAL A 141 13.32 -5.00 21.49
N PRO A 142 12.49 -5.12 22.54
CA PRO A 142 12.86 -5.91 23.71
C PRO A 142 12.92 -7.40 23.37
N MET A 143 14.08 -8.03 23.55
CA MET A 143 14.28 -9.48 23.40
C MET A 143 14.13 -10.19 24.74
N SER A 144 14.48 -9.52 25.84
CA SER A 144 14.28 -9.95 27.22
C SER A 144 14.31 -8.74 28.17
N THR A 145 14.20 -8.98 29.48
CA THR A 145 14.28 -7.92 30.50
C THR A 145 15.60 -7.14 30.50
N HIS A 146 16.68 -7.72 29.96
CA HIS A 146 18.02 -7.14 29.95
C HIS A 146 18.65 -7.05 28.56
N CYS A 147 17.96 -7.52 27.52
CA CYS A 147 18.46 -7.51 26.15
C CYS A 147 17.45 -6.79 25.24
N ARG A 148 17.94 -5.82 24.48
CA ARG A 148 17.17 -5.13 23.44
C ARG A 148 17.93 -5.20 22.13
N LEU A 149 17.22 -5.52 21.07
CA LEU A 149 17.71 -5.41 19.71
C LEU A 149 17.47 -3.98 19.25
N GLU A 150 18.54 -3.30 18.84
CA GLU A 150 18.44 -1.98 18.21
C GLU A 150 18.47 -2.16 16.69
N LEU A 151 17.38 -1.77 16.04
CA LEU A 151 17.29 -1.71 14.59
C LEU A 151 17.60 -0.27 14.14
N PRO A 152 18.54 -0.07 13.21
CA PRO A 152 18.89 1.27 12.75
C PRO A 152 17.72 1.92 11.98
N PRO A 153 17.68 3.26 11.91
CA PRO A 153 16.71 3.98 11.09
C PRO A 153 16.73 3.50 9.62
N SER A 154 15.54 3.41 9.01
CA SER A 154 15.42 3.00 7.62
C SER A 154 15.34 4.21 6.69
N LYS A 155 16.48 4.61 6.12
CA LYS A 155 16.56 5.69 5.11
C LYS A 155 15.63 5.43 3.92
N GLN A 156 15.42 4.16 3.54
CA GLN A 156 14.55 3.81 2.42
C GLN A 156 13.08 4.09 2.73
N ILE A 157 12.59 3.71 3.91
CA ILE A 157 11.20 3.97 4.33
C ILE A 157 10.98 5.48 4.45
N VAL A 158 11.92 6.20 5.09
CA VAL A 158 11.84 7.66 5.23
C VAL A 158 11.76 8.35 3.87
N LYS A 159 12.58 7.91 2.89
CA LYS A 159 12.52 8.42 1.52
C LYS A 159 11.16 8.18 0.86
N CYS A 160 10.58 6.97 1.03
CA CYS A 160 9.27 6.64 0.47
C CYS A 160 8.15 7.47 1.13
N CYS A 161 8.20 7.66 2.45
CA CYS A 161 7.24 8.50 3.17
C CYS A 161 7.34 9.96 2.72
N ASN A 162 8.56 10.50 2.56
CA ASN A 162 8.74 11.87 2.06
C ASN A 162 8.14 12.05 0.66
N ALA A 163 8.36 11.10 -0.25
CA ALA A 163 7.77 11.15 -1.58
C ALA A 163 6.23 11.13 -1.51
N CYS A 164 5.66 10.24 -0.69
CA CYS A 164 4.22 10.16 -0.49
C CYS A 164 3.63 11.45 0.09
N LEU A 165 4.25 12.01 1.14
CA LEU A 165 3.81 13.26 1.78
C LEU A 165 3.92 14.47 0.85
N GLN A 166 4.98 14.53 0.03
CA GLN A 166 5.14 15.58 -0.97
C GLN A 166 4.00 15.53 -2.00
N THR A 167 3.68 14.33 -2.50
CA THR A 167 2.57 14.14 -3.44
C THR A 167 1.23 14.57 -2.83
N ILE A 168 0.94 14.17 -1.58
CA ILE A 168 -0.28 14.59 -0.88
C ILE A 168 -0.34 16.12 -0.74
N ALA A 169 0.76 16.77 -0.34
CA ALA A 169 0.82 18.22 -0.17
C ALA A 169 0.63 19.00 -1.49
N THR A 170 0.89 18.37 -2.64
CA THR A 170 0.63 18.96 -3.96
C THR A 170 -0.79 18.72 -4.49
N MET A 171 -1.63 17.98 -3.75
CA MET A 171 -3.03 17.79 -4.13
C MET A 171 -3.85 19.05 -3.82
N PRO A 172 -4.61 19.58 -4.80
CA PRO A 172 -5.54 20.68 -4.59
C PRO A 172 -6.80 20.23 -3.84
#